data_AF-A0A3D2UV40-F1
#
_entry.id   AF-A0A3D2UV40-F1
#
_cell.length_a   1.000
_cell.length_b   1.000
_cell.length_c   1.000
_cell.angle_alpha   90.00
_cell.angle_beta   90.00
_cell.angle_gamma   90.00
#
_symmetry.space_group_name_H-M   'P 1'
#
loop_
_entity.id
_entity.type
_entity.pdbx_description
1 polymer ?
#
loop_
_entity_poly.entity_id
_entity_poly.type
_entity_poly.pdbx_seq_one_letter_code
_entity_poly.pdbx_strand_id
1 'polypeptide(L)'
;MSYLVPIIFGALTITGLVVSIIGLIKSKTWLVVLGAVLFLPFVYYFGGSPTTRIIIVLPLLHFGSAYALYKNNKMMAWSLFSPVVMFVLFVIGIILVNQ
;
A
#
# COMPACT_ATOMS: atom_id res chain seq x y z
N MET A 1 -2.98 7.48 25.42
CA MET A 1 -3.30 7.57 23.98
C MET A 1 -4.02 6.30 23.56
N SER A 2 -5.11 6.38 22.80
CA SER A 2 -5.87 5.18 22.41
C SER A 2 -5.10 4.38 21.35
N TYR A 3 -4.62 3.19 21.70
CA TYR A 3 -3.92 2.27 20.80
C TYR A 3 -4.78 1.75 19.63
N LEU A 4 -6.08 2.03 19.64
CA LEU A 4 -7.04 1.58 18.62
C LEU A 4 -6.73 2.11 17.22
N VAL A 5 -6.33 3.39 17.08
CA VAL A 5 -6.11 4.00 15.76
C VAL A 5 -4.94 3.35 15.01
N PRO A 6 -3.74 3.21 15.62
CA PRO A 6 -2.64 2.49 14.98
C PRO A 6 -2.96 1.03 14.62
N ILE A 7 -3.71 0.33 15.49
CA ILE A 7 -4.10 -1.07 15.24
C ILE A 7 -5.02 -1.18 14.03
N ILE A 8 -6.06 -0.34 13.96
CA ILE A 8 -7.02 -0.33 12.85
C ILE A 8 -6.29 0.02 11.54
N PHE A 9 -5.44 1.04 11.56
CA PHE A 9 -4.74 1.48 10.35
C PHE A 9 -3.71 0.44 9.89
N GLY A 10 -2.99 -0.20 10.82
CA GLY A 10 -2.11 -1.33 10.52
C GLY A 10 -2.87 -2.49 9.89
N ALA A 11 -4.02 -2.87 10.47
CA ALA A 11 -4.87 -3.93 9.92
C ALA A 11 -5.36 -3.60 8.51
N LEU A 12 -5.88 -2.37 8.28
CA LEU A 12 -6.31 -1.92 6.95
C LEU A 12 -5.18 -1.95 5.92
N THR A 13 -3.97 -1.57 6.33
CA THR A 13 -2.77 -1.61 5.49
C THR A 13 -2.48 -3.05 5.02
N ILE A 14 -2.40 -3.99 5.96
CA ILE A 14 -2.15 -5.41 5.66
C ILE A 14 -3.27 -5.98 4.78
N THR A 15 -4.53 -5.74 5.14
CA THR A 15 -5.68 -6.19 4.35
C THR A 15 -5.64 -5.61 2.94
N GLY A 16 -5.35 -4.32 2.77
CA GLY A 16 -5.24 -3.67 1.49
C GLY A 16 -4.15 -4.27 0.59
N LEU A 17 -2.99 -4.59 1.17
CA LEU A 17 -1.91 -5.27 0.45
C LEU A 17 -2.32 -6.68 0.01
N VAL A 18 -2.88 -7.48 0.90
CA VAL A 18 -3.33 -8.85 0.59
C VAL A 18 -4.40 -8.84 -0.50
N VAL A 19 -5.39 -7.96 -0.39
CA VAL A 19 -6.45 -7.77 -1.41
C VAL A 19 -5.85 -7.39 -2.76
N SER A 20 -4.85 -6.51 -2.78
CA SER A 20 -4.16 -6.09 -4.01
C SER A 20 -3.35 -7.22 -4.64
N ILE A 21 -2.63 -8.01 -3.84
CA ILE A 21 -1.88 -9.17 -4.31
C ILE A 21 -2.84 -10.18 -4.96
N ILE A 22 -3.98 -10.46 -4.33
CA ILE A 22 -5.02 -11.32 -4.91
C ILE A 22 -5.54 -10.70 -6.22
N GLY A 23 -5.75 -9.38 -6.26
CA GLY A 23 -6.14 -8.65 -7.46
C GLY A 23 -5.14 -8.79 -8.61
N LEU A 24 -3.84 -8.67 -8.32
CA LEU A 24 -2.77 -8.81 -9.30
C LEU A 24 -2.66 -10.25 -9.82
N ILE A 25 -2.70 -11.25 -8.92
CA ILE A 25 -2.65 -12.67 -9.28
C ILE A 25 -3.87 -13.05 -10.15
N LYS A 26 -5.08 -12.66 -9.72
CA LYS A 26 -6.33 -12.98 -10.43
C LYS A 26 -6.64 -12.03 -11.59
N SER A 27 -5.77 -11.04 -11.86
CA SER A 27 -5.98 -10.01 -12.88
C SER A 27 -7.32 -9.28 -12.74
N LYS A 28 -7.73 -8.96 -11.50
CA LYS A 28 -8.95 -8.23 -11.17
C LYS A 28 -8.60 -6.82 -10.71
N THR A 29 -8.65 -5.86 -11.64
CA THR A 29 -8.32 -4.44 -11.38
C THR A 29 -9.06 -3.86 -10.17
N TRP A 30 -10.35 -4.16 -10.02
CA TRP A 30 -11.16 -3.62 -8.93
C TRP A 30 -10.64 -4.03 -7.54
N LEU A 31 -10.03 -5.21 -7.39
CA LEU A 31 -9.40 -5.65 -6.14
C LEU A 31 -8.16 -4.81 -5.84
N VAL A 32 -7.35 -4.48 -6.86
CA VAL A 32 -6.17 -3.62 -6.68
C VAL A 32 -6.58 -2.20 -6.28
N VAL A 33 -7.66 -1.67 -6.88
CA VAL A 33 -8.25 -0.38 -6.50
C VAL A 33 -8.75 -0.41 -5.06
N LEU A 34 -9.51 -1.44 -4.67
CA LEU A 34 -9.99 -1.60 -3.29
C LEU A 34 -8.82 -1.64 -2.30
N GLY A 35 -7.78 -2.38 -2.62
CA GLY A 35 -6.60 -2.44 -1.78
C GLY A 35 -5.82 -1.12 -1.69
N ALA A 36 -5.78 -0.33 -2.78
CA ALA A 36 -5.20 1.02 -2.77
C ALA A 36 -6.01 1.99 -1.89
N VAL A 37 -7.35 1.88 -1.89
CA VAL A 37 -8.21 2.67 -1.00
C VAL A 37 -8.00 2.30 0.47
N LEU A 38 -7.92 1.00 0.78
CA LEU A 38 -7.62 0.51 2.13
C LEU A 38 -6.22 0.90 2.61
N PHE A 39 -5.31 1.24 1.70
CA PHE A 39 -3.96 1.71 2.00
C PHE A 39 -3.90 3.21 2.34
N LEU A 40 -4.92 4.02 2.02
CA LEU A 40 -4.89 5.47 2.29
C LEU A 40 -4.68 5.86 3.76
N PRO A 41 -5.26 5.17 4.77
CA PRO A 41 -5.00 5.45 6.17
C PRO A 41 -3.52 5.36 6.55
N PHE A 42 -2.75 4.45 5.93
CA PHE A 42 -1.29 4.36 6.11
C PHE A 42 -0.60 5.66 5.68
N VAL A 43 -0.94 6.15 4.49
CA VAL A 43 -0.36 7.36 3.92
C VAL A 43 -0.72 8.58 4.77
N TYR A 44 -1.97 8.66 5.24
CA TYR A 44 -2.40 9.72 6.14
C TYR A 44 -1.61 9.70 7.46
N TYR A 45 -1.43 8.52 8.06
CA TYR A 45 -0.73 8.38 9.33
C TYR A 45 0.75 8.74 9.24
N PHE A 46 1.44 8.28 8.18
CA PHE A 46 2.88 8.51 8.02
C PHE A 46 3.22 9.81 7.28
N GLY A 47 2.30 10.41 6.53
CA GLY A 47 2.52 11.61 5.71
C GLY A 47 2.45 12.95 6.44
N GLY A 48 2.22 12.95 7.76
CA GLY A 48 2.00 14.17 8.55
C GLY A 48 3.22 15.09 8.72
N SER A 49 4.44 14.61 8.42
CA SER A 49 5.68 15.40 8.52
C SER A 49 6.15 15.90 7.15
N PRO A 50 6.72 17.12 7.03
CA PRO A 50 7.38 17.58 5.81
C PRO A 50 8.43 16.60 5.27
N THR A 51 9.15 15.92 6.16
CA THR A 51 10.18 14.93 5.81
C THR A 51 9.60 13.63 5.22
N THR A 52 8.32 13.34 5.48
CA THR A 52 7.65 12.11 5.04
C THR A 52 6.59 12.35 3.96
N ARG A 53 6.47 13.59 3.44
CA ARG A 53 5.52 13.92 2.35
C ARG A 53 5.68 13.06 1.10
N ILE A 54 6.88 12.55 0.83
CA ILE A 54 7.14 11.67 -0.32
C ILE A 54 6.34 10.37 -0.28
N ILE A 55 5.81 9.97 0.89
CA ILE A 55 4.95 8.79 1.05
C ILE A 55 3.66 8.90 0.22
N ILE A 56 3.25 10.11 -0.18
CA ILE A 56 2.12 10.32 -1.10
C ILE A 56 2.33 9.70 -2.49
N VAL A 57 3.57 9.36 -2.85
CA VAL A 57 3.89 8.63 -4.08
C VAL A 57 3.42 7.18 -4.02
N LEU A 58 3.39 6.55 -2.84
CA LEU A 58 2.96 5.16 -2.68
C LEU A 58 1.53 4.88 -3.17
N PRO A 59 0.50 5.65 -2.79
CA PRO A 59 -0.84 5.43 -3.33
C PRO A 59 -0.90 5.70 -4.83
N LEU A 60 -0.12 6.65 -5.36
CA LEU A 60 -0.04 6.87 -6.81
C LEU A 60 0.55 5.64 -7.54
N LEU A 61 1.59 5.02 -6.98
CA LEU A 61 2.15 3.78 -7.51
C LEU A 61 1.15 2.61 -7.41
N HIS A 62 0.41 2.54 -6.31
CA HIS A 62 -0.62 1.52 -6.10
C HIS A 62 -1.78 1.65 -7.09
N PHE A 63 -2.30 2.85 -7.30
CA PHE A 63 -3.29 3.12 -8.35
C PHE A 63 -2.71 2.95 -9.76
N GLY A 64 -1.45 3.34 -9.97
CA GLY A 64 -0.72 3.10 -11.22
C GLY A 64 -0.63 1.62 -11.55
N SER A 65 -0.41 0.76 -10.54
CA SER A 65 -0.46 -0.70 -10.68
C SER A 65 -1.83 -1.18 -11.16
N ALA A 66 -2.92 -0.68 -10.56
CA ALA A 66 -4.27 -0.99 -11.00
C ALA A 66 -4.52 -0.57 -12.46
N TYR A 67 -4.04 0.61 -12.85
CA TYR A 67 -4.15 1.12 -14.22
C TYR A 67 -3.35 0.27 -15.22
N ALA A 68 -2.11 -0.09 -14.90
CA ALA A 68 -1.30 -0.97 -15.74
C ALA A 68 -1.95 -2.35 -15.90
N LEU A 69 -2.55 -2.88 -14.83
CA LEU A 69 -3.29 -4.14 -14.87
C LEU A 69 -4.53 -4.04 -15.77
N TYR A 70 -5.27 -2.93 -15.71
CA TYR A 70 -6.40 -2.65 -16.60
C TYR A 70 -5.98 -2.61 -18.08
N LYS A 71 -4.76 -2.13 -18.37
CA LYS A 71 -4.16 -2.17 -19.71
C LYS A 71 -3.56 -3.52 -20.09
N ASN A 72 -3.80 -4.57 -19.31
CA ASN A 72 -3.23 -5.91 -19.47
C ASN A 72 -1.69 -5.98 -19.40
N ASN A 73 -1.02 -4.92 -18.92
CA ASN A 73 0.43 -4.93 -18.71
C ASN A 73 0.76 -5.43 -17.30
N LYS A 74 0.73 -6.76 -17.13
CA LYS A 74 0.96 -7.41 -15.83
C LYS A 74 2.34 -7.10 -15.27
N MET A 75 3.36 -7.07 -16.11
CA MET A 75 4.74 -6.78 -15.66
C MET A 75 4.81 -5.39 -15.04
N MET A 76 4.31 -4.36 -15.72
CA MET A 76 4.27 -3.00 -15.19
C MET A 76 3.38 -2.88 -13.95
N ALA A 77 2.25 -3.60 -13.89
CA ALA A 77 1.41 -3.63 -12.70
C ALA A 77 2.17 -4.14 -11.47
N TRP A 78 2.91 -5.25 -11.60
CA TRP A 78 3.75 -5.78 -10.53
C TRP A 78 4.93 -4.86 -10.21
N SER A 79 5.59 -4.27 -11.21
CA SER A 79 6.69 -3.33 -11.01
C SER A 79 6.27 -2.05 -10.30
N LEU A 80 5.04 -1.56 -10.50
CA LEU A 80 4.51 -0.41 -9.79
C LEU A 80 4.01 -0.76 -8.38
N PHE A 81 3.57 -2.00 -8.15
CA PHE A 81 3.13 -2.42 -6.83
C PHE A 81 4.28 -2.82 -5.90
N SER A 82 5.38 -3.36 -6.43
CA SER A 82 6.50 -3.84 -5.61
C SER A 82 7.12 -2.76 -4.70
N PRO A 83 7.29 -1.49 -5.10
CA PRO A 83 7.80 -0.45 -4.20
C PRO A 83 6.84 -0.17 -3.03
N VAL A 84 5.53 -0.34 -3.23
CA VAL A 84 4.51 -0.19 -2.17
C VAL A 84 4.73 -1.27 -1.11
N VAL A 85 4.88 -2.53 -1.53
CA VAL A 85 5.14 -3.65 -0.60
C VAL A 85 6.50 -3.50 0.09
N MET A 86 7.55 -3.16 -0.66
CA MET A 86 8.90 -2.99 -0.11
C MET A 86 8.94 -1.89 0.96
N PHE A 87 8.27 -0.77 0.72
CA PHE A 87 8.22 0.31 1.70
C PHE A 87 7.51 -0.11 2.99
N VAL A 88 6.39 -0.82 2.89
CA VAL A 88 5.68 -1.31 4.09
C VAL A 88 6.53 -2.31 4.86
N LEU A 89 7.20 -3.24 4.18
CA LEU A 89 8.12 -4.19 4.81
C LEU A 89 9.29 -3.47 5.49
N PHE A 90 9.83 -2.42 4.87
CA PHE A 90 10.88 -1.58 5.46
C PHE A 90 10.42 -0.89 6.74
N VAL A 91 9.23 -0.29 6.75
CA VAL A 91 8.64 0.35 7.95
C VAL A 91 8.42 -0.69 9.05
N ILE A 92 7.87 -1.86 8.73
CA ILE A 92 7.69 -2.95 9.69
C ILE A 92 9.04 -3.39 10.27
N GLY A 93 10.06 -3.54 9.43
CA GLY A 93 11.41 -3.91 9.86
C GLY A 93 12.01 -2.91 10.85
N ILE A 94 11.89 -1.61 10.58
CA ILE A 94 12.33 -0.55 11.50
C ILE A 94 11.61 -0.64 12.84
N ILE A 95 10.30 -0.87 12.82
CA ILE A 95 9.50 -0.98 14.05
C ILE A 95 9.96 -2.17 14.88
N LEU A 96 10.17 -3.33 14.25
CA LEU A 96 10.59 -4.55 14.96
C LEU A 96 12.00 -4.47 15.55
N VAL A 97 12.91 -3.71 14.92
CA VAL A 97 14.30 -3.54 15.40
C VAL A 97 14.39 -2.51 16.54
N ASN A 98 13.51 -1.51 16.56
CA ASN A 98 13.53 -0.43 17.56
C ASN A 98 12.52 -0.63 18.71
N GLN A 99 11.92 -1.81 18.82
CA GLN A 99 11.13 -2.26 19.97
C GLN A 99 12.04 -2.86 21.04
#